data_AF-A0A9W9IX23-F1
#
_entry.id   AF-A0A9W9IX23-F1
#
_cell.length_a   1.000
_cell.length_b   1.000
_cell.length_c   1.000
_cell.angle_alpha   90.00
_cell.angle_beta   90.00
_cell.angle_gamma   90.00
#
_symmetry.space_group_name_H-M   'P 1'
#
loop_
_entity.id
_entity.type
_entity.pdbx_description
1 polymer ?
#
loop_
_entity_poly.entity_id
_entity_poly.type
_entity_poly.pdbx_seq_one_letter_code
_entity_poly.pdbx_strand_id
1 'polypeptide(L)'
;MVVSKPVKVNGVSGTLDAFQRPVRWILTSSFPSPSGTARTVEHMIIISPYEANCLLPDIRRSKCVTLHQYAPRQNFAFGSLDKLSLYNVPEDSGTIEIPDELRMQLNLFAGQLYLESYAEYQRLCAFLGVASVATSGDICVDTHGFIESEDNKGSAFRQSPIEFLKVLMSQIRKDAQDIDKTHVGRILNGLLLFPSDFADLA
;
A
#
# COMPACT_ATOMS: atom_id res chain seq x y z
N MET A 1 22.69 13.06 0.28
CA MET A 1 21.45 13.81 0.01
C MET A 1 21.75 14.83 -1.08
N VAL A 2 21.55 14.48 -2.35
CA VAL A 2 21.75 15.43 -3.46
C VAL A 2 20.37 15.88 -3.91
N VAL A 3 19.97 17.06 -3.42
CA VAL A 3 18.78 17.77 -3.88
C VAL A 3 19.09 18.29 -5.29
N SER A 4 18.35 17.81 -6.29
CA SER A 4 18.45 18.30 -7.65
C SER A 4 17.89 19.72 -7.72
N LYS A 5 18.61 20.66 -8.34
CA LYS A 5 18.24 22.08 -8.42
C LYS A 5 16.93 22.28 -9.19
N PRO A 6 15.99 23.11 -8.70
CA PRO A 6 14.72 23.35 -9.38
C PRO A 6 14.88 24.33 -10.56
N VAL A 7 14.25 23.98 -11.68
CA VAL A 7 13.96 24.91 -12.78
C VAL A 7 12.73 25.72 -12.41
N LYS A 8 12.83 27.06 -12.45
CA LYS A 8 11.70 27.95 -12.18
C LYS A 8 10.76 27.97 -13.38
N VAL A 9 9.52 27.55 -13.18
CA VAL A 9 8.40 27.80 -14.10
C VAL A 9 7.38 28.64 -13.33
N ASN A 10 7.06 29.81 -13.86
CA ASN A 10 6.08 30.72 -13.29
C ASN A 10 4.66 30.26 -13.64
N GLY A 11 3.83 30.01 -12.62
CA GLY A 11 2.37 29.91 -12.75
C GLY A 11 1.80 28.52 -12.50
N VAL A 12 0.94 28.42 -11.47
CA VAL A 12 0.18 27.26 -10.96
C VAL A 12 0.96 26.36 -9.98
N SER A 13 0.59 26.47 -8.69
CA SER A 13 1.10 25.66 -7.58
C SER A 13 0.56 24.24 -7.67
N GLY A 14 1.32 23.30 -8.25
CA GLY A 14 0.93 21.88 -8.28
C GLY A 14 1.69 20.96 -9.24
N THR A 15 2.99 21.17 -9.48
CA THR A 15 3.74 20.48 -10.55
C THR A 15 4.82 19.49 -10.08
N LEU A 16 5.02 19.29 -8.77
CA LEU A 16 6.07 18.40 -8.27
C LEU A 16 5.62 16.94 -8.10
N ASP A 17 4.35 16.71 -7.75
CA ASP A 17 3.87 15.35 -7.45
C ASP A 17 3.66 14.48 -8.70
N ALA A 18 3.51 15.09 -9.88
CA ALA A 18 3.45 14.39 -11.16
C ALA A 18 4.74 13.63 -11.52
N PHE A 19 5.85 13.89 -10.82
CA PHE A 19 7.12 13.19 -11.03
C PHE A 19 7.39 12.09 -10.00
N GLN A 20 6.41 11.79 -9.12
CA GLN A 20 6.57 10.68 -8.18
C GLN A 20 6.66 9.37 -8.95
N ARG A 21 7.77 8.66 -8.74
CA ARG A 21 8.01 7.39 -9.44
C ARG A 21 7.05 6.32 -8.91
N PRO A 22 6.59 5.40 -9.79
CA PRO A 22 5.90 4.21 -9.35
C PRO A 22 6.74 3.43 -8.35
N VAL A 23 6.09 2.90 -7.33
CA VAL A 23 6.72 1.99 -6.35
C VAL A 23 7.03 0.69 -7.08
N ARG A 24 8.33 0.41 -7.28
CA ARG A 24 8.78 -0.73 -8.09
C ARG A 24 9.78 -1.65 -7.38
N TRP A 25 10.67 -1.07 -6.58
CA TRP A 25 11.76 -1.81 -5.94
C TRP A 25 11.59 -1.79 -4.44
N ILE A 26 11.38 -2.97 -3.87
CA ILE A 26 11.18 -3.16 -2.43
C ILE A 26 12.36 -3.93 -1.89
N LEU A 27 13.00 -3.39 -0.85
CA LEU A 27 14.04 -4.07 -0.11
C LEU A 27 13.45 -4.58 1.19
N THR A 28 13.56 -5.88 1.46
CA THR A 28 13.13 -6.46 2.72
C THR A 28 14.34 -6.98 3.49
N SER A 29 14.29 -6.84 4.82
CA SER A 29 15.12 -7.62 5.73
C SER A 29 14.25 -8.66 6.40
N SER A 30 14.69 -9.92 6.38
CA SER A 30 13.95 -11.04 6.95
C SER A 30 14.82 -11.91 7.85
N PHE A 31 14.21 -12.46 8.89
CA PHE A 31 14.89 -13.32 9.86
C PHE A 31 14.20 -14.69 9.95
N PRO A 32 14.91 -15.75 10.33
CA PRO A 32 14.31 -17.06 10.51
C PRO A 32 13.10 -16.98 11.46
N SER A 33 11.96 -17.47 11.00
CA SER A 33 10.76 -17.54 11.83
C SER A 33 10.96 -18.60 12.92
N PRO A 34 10.40 -18.41 14.13
CA PRO A 34 10.42 -19.43 15.19
C PRO A 34 9.83 -20.78 14.77
N SER A 35 8.97 -20.80 13.73
CA SER A 35 8.34 -22.01 13.16
C SER A 35 9.24 -22.79 12.19
N GLY A 36 10.45 -22.29 11.90
CA GLY A 36 11.59 -23.09 11.42
C GLY A 36 11.70 -23.34 9.92
N THR A 37 10.76 -22.91 9.09
CA THR A 37 10.80 -23.16 7.63
C THR A 37 10.73 -21.90 6.77
N ALA A 38 10.12 -20.84 7.27
CA ALA A 38 10.00 -19.56 6.58
C ALA A 38 10.81 -18.47 7.28
N ARG A 39 11.02 -17.37 6.57
CA ARG A 39 11.63 -16.16 7.11
C ARG A 39 10.59 -15.06 7.16
N THR A 40 10.49 -14.38 8.28
CA THR A 40 9.52 -13.29 8.44
C THR A 40 10.20 -11.96 8.17
N VAL A 41 9.57 -11.12 7.35
CA VAL A 41 10.04 -9.75 7.10
C VAL A 41 9.88 -8.92 8.37
N GLU A 42 10.97 -8.28 8.79
CA GLU A 42 10.98 -7.32 9.91
C GLU A 42 10.98 -5.88 9.41
N HIS A 43 11.67 -5.63 8.30
CA HIS A 43 11.79 -4.30 7.72
C HIS A 43 11.51 -4.33 6.23
N MET A 44 10.78 -3.33 5.76
CA MET A 44 10.44 -3.13 4.36
C MET A 44 10.73 -1.68 3.96
N ILE A 45 11.47 -1.50 2.88
CA ILE A 45 11.92 -0.18 2.42
C ILE A 45 11.69 -0.06 0.92
N ILE A 46 11.12 1.05 0.48
CA ILE A 46 11.02 1.39 -0.94
C ILE A 46 12.29 2.11 -1.35
N ILE A 47 12.95 1.62 -2.39
CA ILE A 47 14.19 2.21 -2.90
C ILE A 47 14.05 2.63 -4.36
N SER A 48 14.85 3.60 -4.78
CA SER A 48 14.91 4.02 -6.17
C SER A 48 15.60 2.97 -7.05
N PRO A 49 15.36 2.96 -8.38
CA PRO A 49 16.11 2.10 -9.30
C PRO A 49 17.63 2.30 -9.24
N TYR A 50 18.07 3.53 -8.95
CA TYR A 50 19.49 3.85 -8.80
C TYR A 50 20.09 3.17 -7.56
N GLU A 51 19.42 3.30 -6.40
CA GLU A 51 19.84 2.64 -5.16
C GLU A 51 19.82 1.11 -5.31
N ALA A 52 18.77 0.56 -5.94
CA ALA A 52 18.68 -0.87 -6.22
C ALA A 52 19.88 -1.37 -7.04
N ASN A 53 20.29 -0.62 -8.07
CA ASN A 53 21.46 -0.96 -8.88
C ASN A 53 22.78 -0.85 -8.09
N CYS A 54 22.94 0.19 -7.29
CA CYS A 54 24.14 0.38 -6.47
C CYS A 54 24.28 -0.69 -5.37
N LEU A 55 23.18 -1.08 -4.73
CA LEU A 55 23.16 -2.06 -3.64
C LEU A 55 23.19 -3.51 -4.12
N LEU A 56 22.94 -3.76 -5.41
CA LEU A 56 22.81 -5.11 -5.98
C LEU A 56 23.98 -6.04 -5.62
N PRO A 57 25.26 -5.62 -5.66
CA PRO A 57 26.37 -6.48 -5.27
C PRO A 57 26.30 -6.92 -3.80
N ASP A 58 25.88 -6.03 -2.91
CA ASP A 58 25.81 -6.30 -1.47
C ASP A 58 24.60 -7.16 -1.12
N ILE A 59 23.46 -6.89 -1.77
CA ILE A 59 22.23 -7.70 -1.64
C ILE A 59 22.51 -9.14 -2.05
N ARG A 60 23.21 -9.37 -3.17
CA ARG A 60 23.58 -10.72 -3.63
C ARG A 60 24.45 -11.50 -2.65
N ARG A 61 25.25 -10.82 -1.81
CA ARG A 61 26.09 -11.46 -0.79
C ARG A 61 25.37 -11.61 0.55
N SER A 62 24.29 -10.87 0.74
CA SER A 62 23.52 -10.90 1.97
C SER A 62 22.72 -12.18 2.09
N LYS A 63 22.62 -12.68 3.32
CA LYS A 63 21.70 -13.75 3.68
C LYS A 63 20.44 -13.22 4.34
N CYS A 64 20.31 -11.93 4.63
CA CYS A 64 19.15 -11.37 5.33
C CYS A 64 18.29 -10.42 4.50
N VAL A 65 18.83 -9.95 3.38
CA VAL A 65 18.19 -8.93 2.57
C VAL A 65 17.76 -9.50 1.24
N THR A 66 16.54 -9.18 0.82
CA THR A 66 16.01 -9.53 -0.50
C THR A 66 15.48 -8.29 -1.20
N LEU A 67 15.88 -8.12 -2.46
CA LEU A 67 15.33 -7.12 -3.36
C LEU A 67 14.21 -7.74 -4.17
N HIS A 68 13.05 -7.09 -4.17
CA HIS A 68 11.85 -7.53 -4.87
C HIS A 68 11.44 -6.52 -5.93
N GLN A 69 10.93 -7.02 -7.04
CA GLN A 69 10.14 -6.24 -7.97
C GLN A 69 8.66 -6.30 -7.59
N TYR A 70 8.01 -5.14 -7.62
CA TYR A 70 6.62 -4.97 -7.23
C TYR A 70 5.89 -4.04 -8.21
N ALA A 71 4.57 -4.21 -8.30
CA ALA A 71 3.66 -3.22 -8.85
C ALA A 71 2.30 -3.34 -8.13
N PRO A 72 1.63 -2.21 -7.84
CA PRO A 72 0.31 -2.21 -7.20
C PRO A 72 -0.76 -2.80 -8.13
N ARG A 73 -1.77 -3.45 -7.54
CA ARG A 73 -2.92 -3.98 -8.31
C ARG A 73 -3.84 -2.85 -8.78
N GLN A 74 -3.62 -2.40 -10.01
CA GLN A 74 -4.39 -1.32 -10.65
C GLN A 74 -5.64 -1.79 -11.39
N ASN A 75 -5.71 -3.08 -11.76
CA ASN A 75 -6.81 -3.65 -12.52
C ASN A 75 -7.25 -4.96 -11.86
N PHE A 76 -8.57 -5.10 -11.71
CA PHE A 76 -9.23 -6.25 -11.08
C PHE A 76 -8.86 -7.57 -11.76
N ALA A 77 -8.64 -7.59 -13.08
CA ALA A 77 -8.35 -8.81 -13.85
C ALA A 77 -6.97 -9.44 -13.55
N PHE A 78 -6.06 -8.75 -12.87
CA PHE A 78 -4.75 -9.28 -12.52
C PHE A 78 -4.69 -9.70 -11.06
N GLY A 79 -3.91 -10.74 -10.76
CA GLY A 79 -3.60 -11.12 -9.37
C GLY A 79 -2.74 -10.07 -8.66
N SER A 80 -2.81 -10.05 -7.33
CA SER A 80 -1.97 -9.18 -6.52
C SER A 80 -0.50 -9.61 -6.55
N LEU A 81 0.42 -8.65 -6.60
CA LEU A 81 1.87 -8.87 -6.53
C LEU A 81 2.45 -8.54 -5.14
N ASP A 82 1.58 -8.33 -4.16
CA ASP A 82 1.93 -7.93 -2.79
C ASP A 82 2.57 -9.03 -1.94
N LYS A 83 2.60 -10.27 -2.46
CA LYS A 83 3.40 -11.39 -1.95
C LYS A 83 4.89 -11.28 -2.30
N LEU A 84 5.28 -10.27 -3.10
CA LEU A 84 6.65 -9.97 -3.51
C LEU A 84 7.40 -11.19 -4.08
N SER A 85 6.72 -11.97 -4.91
CA SER A 85 7.24 -13.19 -5.53
C SER A 85 7.52 -13.06 -7.03
N LEU A 86 7.29 -11.87 -7.63
CA LEU A 86 7.44 -11.66 -9.07
C LEU A 86 8.89 -11.81 -9.55
N TYR A 87 9.84 -11.16 -8.84
CA TYR A 87 11.26 -11.23 -9.14
C TYR A 87 12.07 -10.84 -7.90
N ASN A 88 12.90 -11.77 -7.43
CA ASN A 88 13.65 -11.64 -6.18
C ASN A 88 15.16 -11.78 -6.41
N VAL A 89 15.94 -10.97 -5.70
CA VAL A 89 17.41 -11.07 -5.66
C VAL A 89 17.87 -11.07 -4.21
N PRO A 90 18.61 -12.09 -3.75
CA PRO A 90 18.95 -13.32 -4.46
C PRO A 90 17.72 -14.20 -4.74
N GLU A 91 17.79 -15.04 -5.78
CA GLU A 91 16.68 -15.92 -6.20
C GLU A 91 16.40 -17.03 -5.18
N ASP A 92 17.43 -17.48 -4.46
CA ASP A 92 17.38 -18.53 -3.44
C ASP A 92 17.09 -17.97 -2.03
N SER A 93 16.20 -16.99 -1.91
CA SER A 93 15.88 -16.36 -0.63
C SER A 93 15.01 -17.24 0.30
N GLY A 94 14.54 -18.39 -0.20
CA GLY A 94 13.58 -19.25 0.47
C GLY A 94 12.18 -18.63 0.57
N THR A 95 11.28 -19.29 1.32
CA THR A 95 9.95 -18.74 1.60
C THR A 95 10.04 -17.55 2.54
N ILE A 96 9.61 -16.38 2.06
CA ILE A 96 9.52 -15.16 2.84
C ILE A 96 8.06 -14.88 3.17
N GLU A 97 7.76 -14.78 4.46
CA GLU A 97 6.47 -14.36 4.98
C GLU A 97 6.47 -12.86 5.23
N ILE A 98 5.52 -12.17 4.62
CA ILE A 98 5.34 -10.73 4.77
C ILE A 98 4.19 -10.51 5.75
N PRO A 99 4.41 -9.82 6.89
CA PRO A 99 3.33 -9.42 7.78
C PRO A 99 2.24 -8.64 7.05
N ASP A 100 0.97 -8.96 7.34
CA ASP A 100 -0.19 -8.35 6.69
C ASP A 100 -0.18 -6.81 6.78
N GLU A 101 0.28 -6.27 7.91
CA GLU A 101 0.39 -4.82 8.12
C GLU A 101 1.36 -4.16 7.14
N LEU A 102 2.56 -4.72 6.95
CA LEU A 102 3.54 -4.20 6.00
C LEU A 102 3.02 -4.32 4.56
N ARG A 103 2.35 -5.43 4.24
CA ARG A 103 1.73 -5.66 2.94
C ARG A 103 0.65 -4.64 2.65
N MET A 104 -0.22 -4.36 3.62
CA MET A 104 -1.28 -3.35 3.51
C MET A 104 -0.70 -1.93 3.34
N GLN A 105 0.26 -1.54 4.17
CA GLN A 105 0.91 -0.24 4.09
C GLN A 105 1.62 -0.03 2.74
N LEU A 106 2.31 -1.06 2.24
CA LEU A 106 2.91 -1.03 0.91
C LEU A 106 1.85 -0.81 -0.17
N ASN A 107 0.80 -1.62 -0.17
CA ASN A 107 -0.27 -1.55 -1.16
C ASN A 107 -0.95 -0.18 -1.17
N LEU A 108 -1.28 0.34 0.01
CA LEU A 108 -1.89 1.65 0.17
C LEU A 108 -0.95 2.76 -0.34
N PHE A 109 0.31 2.77 0.09
CA PHE A 109 1.27 3.79 -0.34
C PHE A 109 1.58 3.74 -1.84
N ALA A 110 1.62 2.53 -2.41
CA ALA A 110 1.88 2.32 -3.83
C ALA A 110 0.70 2.67 -4.74
N GLY A 111 -0.49 2.86 -4.16
CA GLY A 111 -1.68 3.24 -4.92
C GLY A 111 -2.52 2.07 -5.40
N GLN A 112 -2.48 0.91 -4.73
CA GLN A 112 -3.30 -0.24 -5.10
C GLN A 112 -4.79 0.09 -5.00
N LEU A 113 -5.55 -0.29 -6.03
CA LEU A 113 -6.98 0.08 -6.14
C LEU A 113 -7.93 -1.09 -5.83
N TYR A 114 -7.45 -2.32 -6.00
CA TYR A 114 -8.24 -3.53 -5.80
C TYR A 114 -7.63 -4.40 -4.70
N LEU A 115 -8.49 -4.93 -3.85
CA LEU A 115 -8.16 -5.80 -2.72
C LEU A 115 -8.44 -7.27 -3.09
N GLU A 116 -7.68 -8.21 -2.52
CA GLU A 116 -7.80 -9.66 -2.82
C GLU A 116 -8.94 -10.33 -2.05
N SER A 117 -9.43 -9.73 -0.95
CA SER A 117 -10.52 -10.35 -0.19
C SER A 117 -11.30 -9.36 0.67
N TYR A 118 -12.49 -9.79 1.10
CA TYR A 118 -13.28 -9.07 2.09
C TYR A 118 -12.53 -8.90 3.43
N ALA A 119 -11.70 -9.88 3.81
CA ALA A 119 -10.88 -9.78 5.02
C ALA A 119 -9.82 -8.66 4.90
N GLU A 120 -9.23 -8.47 3.72
CA GLU A 120 -8.32 -7.34 3.47
C GLU A 120 -9.05 -6.00 3.53
N TYR A 121 -10.29 -5.92 3.04
CA TYR A 121 -11.14 -4.74 3.20
C TYR A 121 -11.35 -4.39 4.66
N GLN A 122 -11.75 -5.37 5.49
CA GLN A 122 -11.98 -5.12 6.92
C GLN A 122 -10.71 -4.65 7.62
N ARG A 123 -9.56 -5.24 7.31
CA ARG A 123 -8.26 -4.81 7.85
C ARG A 123 -7.89 -3.40 7.42
N LEU A 124 -8.08 -3.05 6.15
CA LEU A 124 -7.82 -1.71 5.64
C LEU A 124 -8.72 -0.68 6.32
N CYS A 125 -10.02 -0.96 6.45
CA CYS A 125 -10.95 -0.09 7.15
C CYS A 125 -10.55 0.12 8.63
N ALA A 126 -10.15 -0.95 9.33
CA ALA A 126 -9.66 -0.85 10.69
C ALA A 126 -8.39 0.01 10.79
N PHE A 127 -7.42 -0.18 9.89
CA PHE A 127 -6.20 0.63 9.82
C PHE A 127 -6.50 2.12 9.59
N LEU A 128 -7.34 2.42 8.60
CA LEU A 128 -7.76 3.78 8.26
C LEU A 128 -8.69 4.41 9.30
N GLY A 129 -9.25 3.60 10.19
CA GLY A 129 -10.22 4.07 11.17
C GLY A 129 -11.59 4.38 10.58
N VAL A 130 -11.96 3.73 9.47
CA VAL A 130 -13.28 3.90 8.83
C VAL A 130 -14.19 2.71 9.11
N ALA A 131 -15.49 2.96 9.10
CA ALA A 131 -16.50 1.93 9.30
C ALA A 131 -16.46 0.88 8.17
N SER A 132 -16.33 -0.40 8.54
CA SER A 132 -16.41 -1.52 7.59
C SER A 132 -17.81 -2.12 7.47
N VAL A 133 -18.72 -1.74 8.37
CA VAL A 133 -20.12 -2.16 8.45
C VAL A 133 -20.99 -0.96 8.79
N ALA A 134 -22.31 -1.07 8.61
CA ALA A 134 -23.23 -0.04 9.04
C ALA A 134 -23.07 0.21 10.55
N THR A 135 -22.79 1.45 10.92
CA THR A 135 -22.62 1.85 12.31
C THR A 135 -23.97 1.95 13.01
N SER A 136 -24.02 1.51 14.26
CA SER A 136 -25.15 1.78 15.15
C SER A 136 -25.23 3.27 15.45
N GLY A 137 -26.41 3.78 15.80
CA GLY A 137 -26.65 5.22 16.03
C GLY A 137 -25.81 5.89 17.13
N ASP A 138 -25.08 5.09 17.92
CA ASP A 138 -24.22 5.57 19.01
C ASP A 138 -22.79 5.91 18.58
N ILE A 139 -22.38 5.54 17.36
CA ILE A 139 -21.02 5.79 16.84
C ILE A 139 -21.03 7.01 15.93
N CYS A 140 -20.27 8.05 16.30
CA CYS A 140 -20.11 9.24 15.47
C CYS A 140 -19.12 8.96 14.33
N VAL A 141 -19.58 9.17 13.09
CA VAL A 141 -18.77 9.03 11.87
C VAL A 141 -18.86 10.29 11.02
N ASP A 142 -17.75 10.63 10.36
CA ASP A 142 -17.73 11.74 9.38
C ASP A 142 -18.43 11.36 8.06
N THR A 143 -18.47 12.30 7.12
CA THR A 143 -19.08 12.12 5.78
C THR A 143 -18.42 11.04 4.93
N HIS A 144 -17.22 10.59 5.30
CA HIS A 144 -16.47 9.54 4.61
C HIS A 144 -16.36 8.26 5.46
N GLY A 145 -17.14 8.15 6.54
CA GLY A 145 -17.19 6.97 7.40
C GLY A 145 -16.02 6.85 8.37
N PHE A 146 -15.18 7.87 8.54
CA PHE A 146 -14.13 7.89 9.56
C PHE A 146 -14.76 8.00 10.95
N ILE A 147 -14.37 7.08 11.82
CA ILE A 147 -14.88 6.99 13.19
C ILE A 147 -14.13 8.00 14.06
N GLU A 148 -14.87 8.81 14.81
CA GLU A 148 -14.27 9.83 15.68
C GLU A 148 -13.36 9.19 16.76
N SER A 149 -12.29 9.91 17.11
CA SER A 149 -11.13 9.37 17.83
C SER A 149 -11.44 8.75 19.21
N GLU A 150 -12.52 9.17 19.88
CA GLU A 150 -12.92 8.62 21.19
C GLU A 150 -13.41 7.15 21.06
N ASP A 151 -14.02 6.82 19.93
CA ASP A 151 -14.55 5.49 19.64
C ASP A 151 -13.59 4.63 18.80
N ASN A 152 -12.57 5.24 18.19
CA ASN A 152 -11.67 4.63 17.22
C ASN A 152 -10.35 4.12 17.82
N LYS A 153 -10.44 3.20 18.80
CA LYS A 153 -9.26 2.68 19.53
C LYS A 153 -8.28 1.85 18.68
N GLY A 154 -8.65 1.51 17.45
CA GLY A 154 -7.85 0.66 16.56
C GLY A 154 -7.04 1.41 15.49
N SER A 155 -7.33 2.70 15.25
CA SER A 155 -6.65 3.46 14.20
C SER A 155 -5.42 4.21 14.71
N ALA A 156 -4.37 4.25 13.89
CA ALA A 156 -3.18 5.07 14.17
C ALA A 156 -3.38 6.56 13.84
N PHE A 157 -4.48 6.93 13.17
CA PHE A 157 -4.70 8.28 12.65
C PHE A 157 -5.48 9.14 13.65
N ARG A 158 -4.94 10.32 13.97
CA ARG A 158 -5.63 11.34 14.79
C ARG A 158 -6.69 12.14 14.03
N GLN A 159 -6.57 12.16 12.70
CA GLN A 159 -7.45 12.87 11.77
C GLN A 159 -7.69 11.97 10.57
N SER A 160 -8.85 12.11 9.93
CA SER A 160 -9.24 11.30 8.78
C SER A 160 -8.17 11.35 7.67
N PRO A 161 -7.55 10.21 7.30
CA PRO A 161 -6.55 10.16 6.23
C PRO A 161 -7.17 10.19 4.83
N ILE A 162 -8.51 10.21 4.73
CA ILE A 162 -9.24 9.94 3.50
C ILE A 162 -8.98 10.98 2.41
N GLU A 163 -8.99 12.27 2.74
CA GLU A 163 -8.72 13.31 1.74
C GLU A 163 -7.29 13.26 1.21
N PHE A 164 -6.32 12.98 2.08
CA PHE A 164 -4.93 12.75 1.67
C PHE A 164 -4.84 11.54 0.73
N LEU A 165 -5.51 10.44 1.08
CA LEU A 165 -5.50 9.23 0.26
C LEU A 165 -6.22 9.43 -1.08
N LYS A 166 -7.30 10.22 -1.15
CA LYS A 166 -7.94 10.57 -2.43
C LYS A 166 -6.96 11.28 -3.37
N VAL A 167 -6.21 12.27 -2.85
CA VAL A 167 -5.18 12.98 -3.63
C VAL A 167 -4.08 12.02 -4.06
N LEU A 168 -3.55 11.21 -3.14
CA LEU A 168 -2.51 10.22 -3.43
C LEU A 168 -2.96 9.24 -4.53
N MET A 169 -4.15 8.65 -4.38
CA MET A 169 -4.63 7.60 -5.27
C MET A 169 -5.01 8.14 -6.64
N SER A 170 -5.84 9.18 -6.69
CA SER A 170 -6.39 9.69 -7.96
C SER A 170 -5.38 10.56 -8.69
N GLN A 171 -4.75 11.54 -8.02
CA GLN A 171 -3.94 12.56 -8.68
C GLN A 171 -2.49 12.11 -8.85
N ILE A 172 -1.89 11.51 -7.82
CA ILE A 172 -0.46 11.16 -7.83
C ILE A 172 -0.21 9.78 -8.44
N ARG A 173 -1.01 8.77 -8.09
CA ARG A 173 -0.77 7.38 -8.50
C ARG A 173 -1.49 6.97 -9.77
N LYS A 174 -2.58 7.67 -10.13
CA LYS A 174 -3.41 7.34 -11.30
C LYS A 174 -3.58 8.50 -12.28
N ASP A 175 -2.72 9.50 -12.23
CA ASP A 175 -2.69 10.62 -13.19
C ASP A 175 -4.06 11.30 -13.39
N ALA A 176 -4.77 11.56 -12.29
CA ALA A 176 -6.11 12.16 -12.22
C ALA A 176 -7.23 11.34 -12.89
N GLN A 177 -7.06 10.03 -13.07
CA GLN A 177 -8.14 9.15 -13.53
C GLN A 177 -9.13 8.81 -12.39
N ASP A 178 -10.37 8.55 -12.80
CA ASP A 178 -11.44 8.12 -11.91
C ASP A 178 -11.12 6.76 -11.24
N ILE A 179 -11.31 6.70 -9.92
CA ILE A 179 -11.13 5.51 -9.09
C ILE A 179 -12.41 5.05 -8.40
N ASP A 180 -13.54 5.75 -8.58
CA ASP A 180 -14.75 5.59 -7.77
C ASP A 180 -15.35 4.17 -7.85
N LYS A 181 -15.12 3.47 -8.96
CA LYS A 181 -15.58 2.10 -9.20
C LYS A 181 -14.67 1.02 -8.63
N THR A 182 -13.51 1.39 -8.09
CA THR A 182 -12.55 0.46 -7.49
C THR A 182 -12.88 0.18 -6.03
N HIS A 183 -12.32 -0.88 -5.45
CA HIS A 183 -12.55 -1.19 -4.03
C HIS A 183 -12.07 -0.02 -3.16
N VAL A 184 -10.84 0.45 -3.39
CA VAL A 184 -10.28 1.57 -2.62
C VAL A 184 -11.03 2.87 -2.89
N GLY A 185 -11.42 3.17 -4.12
CA GLY A 185 -12.23 4.37 -4.41
C GLY A 185 -13.57 4.37 -3.69
N ARG A 186 -14.28 3.23 -3.64
CA ARG A 186 -15.51 3.08 -2.87
C ARG A 186 -15.27 3.34 -1.37
N ILE A 187 -14.22 2.78 -0.80
CA ILE A 187 -13.83 3.01 0.60
C ILE A 187 -13.58 4.50 0.86
N LEU A 188 -12.80 5.17 0.01
CA LEU A 188 -12.50 6.60 0.15
C LEU A 188 -13.73 7.50 -0.03
N ASN A 189 -14.75 7.03 -0.72
CA ASN A 189 -16.04 7.71 -0.85
C ASN A 189 -17.02 7.36 0.29
N GLY A 190 -16.59 6.62 1.32
CA GLY A 190 -17.43 6.24 2.45
C GLY A 190 -18.45 5.15 2.14
N LEU A 191 -18.26 4.41 1.04
CA LEU A 191 -19.16 3.32 0.65
C LEU A 191 -18.74 2.00 1.28
N LEU A 192 -19.71 1.28 1.81
CA LEU A 192 -19.50 -0.08 2.31
C LEU A 192 -19.31 -1.07 1.15
N LEU A 193 -18.38 -2.00 1.36
CA LEU A 193 -18.19 -3.18 0.52
C LEU A 193 -18.78 -4.40 1.22
N PHE A 194 -19.21 -5.38 0.43
CA PHE A 194 -19.79 -6.64 0.88
C PHE A 194 -18.99 -7.83 0.35
N PRO A 195 -19.10 -9.03 0.93
CA PRO A 195 -18.40 -10.21 0.43
C PRO A 195 -18.65 -10.51 -1.05
N SER A 196 -19.83 -10.16 -1.58
CA SER A 196 -20.17 -10.31 -2.99
C SER A 196 -19.32 -9.44 -3.92
N ASP A 197 -18.79 -8.31 -3.44
CA ASP A 197 -17.88 -7.45 -4.22
C ASP A 197 -16.53 -8.12 -4.50
N PHE A 198 -16.27 -9.30 -3.92
CA PHE A 198 -15.03 -10.06 -4.04
C PHE A 198 -15.22 -11.44 -4.70
N ALA A 199 -16.45 -11.79 -5.09
CA ALA A 199 -16.80 -13.14 -5.52
C ALA A 199 -16.23 -13.55 -6.90
N ASP A 200 -15.75 -12.59 -7.69
CA ASP A 200 -15.19 -12.83 -9.04
C ASP A 200 -13.69 -13.20 -9.04
N LEU A 201 -13.12 -13.59 -7.89
CA LEU A 201 -11.71 -13.97 -7.75
C LEU A 201 -11.44 -15.48 -7.87
N ALA A 202 -12.39 -16.24 -8.40
CA ALA A 202 -12.29 -17.69 -8.60
C ALA A 202 -11.77 -18.06 -10.00
#